data_AF-A0A7R9R0Y8-F1
#
_entry.id   AF-A0A7R9R0Y8-F1
#
_cell.length_a   1.000
_cell.length_b   1.000
_cell.length_c   1.000
_cell.angle_alpha   90.00
_cell.angle_beta   90.00
_cell.angle_gamma   90.00
#
_symmetry.space_group_name_H-M   'P 1'
#
loop_
_entity.id
_entity.type
_entity.pdbx_description
1 polymer ?
#
loop_
_entity_poly.entity_id
_entity_poly.type
_entity_poly.pdbx_seq_one_letter_code
_entity_poly.pdbx_strand_id
1 'polypeptide(L)'
;MLSSVDPSLASAIINSYFSENGIEFSFGRVPISGADYSLRPYTYDDIPYIKQAQSVCPHTLKLIGSNWSPPVWMKRIEEFVAFSELKGEVGGQYYQILANYYVKFLKAYQKNGITFWGLTTENEPVQDHHGNNLKMTPE
;
A
#
# COMPACT_ATOMS: atom_id res chain seq x y z
N MET A 1 2.97 -13.58 -7.70
CA MET A 1 3.51 -12.84 -6.53
C MET A 1 4.83 -13.47 -6.10
N LEU A 2 5.69 -12.80 -5.32
CA LEU A 2 6.92 -13.43 -4.81
C LEU A 2 6.64 -14.69 -3.96
N SER A 3 5.44 -14.77 -3.38
CA SER A 3 4.94 -15.96 -2.67
C SER A 3 4.58 -17.15 -3.54
N SER A 4 4.48 -16.97 -4.86
CA SER A 4 4.13 -18.04 -5.81
C SER A 4 5.33 -18.59 -6.58
N VAL A 5 6.55 -18.17 -6.25
CA VAL A 5 7.79 -18.67 -6.88
C VAL A 5 8.66 -19.39 -5.86
N ASP A 6 9.66 -20.13 -6.34
CA ASP A 6 10.61 -20.82 -5.47
C ASP A 6 11.30 -19.82 -4.49
N PRO A 7 11.44 -20.17 -3.19
CA PRO A 7 12.02 -19.25 -2.20
C PRO A 7 13.45 -18.79 -2.52
N SER A 8 14.26 -19.62 -3.18
CA SER A 8 15.60 -19.24 -3.61
C SER A 8 15.54 -18.21 -4.74
N LEU A 9 14.59 -18.37 -5.67
CA LEU A 9 14.35 -17.40 -6.73
C LEU A 9 13.80 -16.08 -6.19
N ALA A 10 12.84 -16.12 -5.25
CA ALA A 10 12.35 -14.92 -4.59
C ALA A 10 13.49 -14.15 -3.89
N SER A 11 14.38 -14.88 -3.22
CA SER A 11 15.56 -14.31 -2.57
C SER A 11 16.55 -13.74 -3.58
N ALA A 12 16.78 -14.42 -4.71
CA ALA A 12 17.63 -13.90 -5.78
C ALA A 12 17.09 -12.59 -6.34
N ILE A 13 15.77 -12.51 -6.60
CA ILE A 13 15.10 -11.28 -7.06
C ILE A 13 15.30 -10.14 -6.06
N ILE A 14 15.08 -10.40 -4.77
CA ILE A 14 15.26 -9.37 -3.73
C ILE A 14 16.71 -8.90 -3.67
N ASN A 15 17.67 -9.81 -3.73
CA ASN A 15 19.09 -9.44 -3.75
C ASN A 15 19.45 -8.62 -4.99
N SER A 16 18.95 -8.98 -6.18
CA SER A 16 19.18 -8.21 -7.40
C SER A 16 18.67 -6.77 -7.31
N TYR A 17 17.55 -6.53 -6.61
CA TYR A 17 17.01 -5.17 -6.45
C TYR A 17 17.65 -4.40 -5.32
N PHE A 18 17.80 -4.99 -4.14
CA PHE A 18 18.06 -4.24 -2.91
C PHE A 18 19.48 -4.38 -2.38
N SER A 19 20.23 -5.43 -2.72
CA SER A 19 21.55 -5.68 -2.13
C SER A 19 22.68 -4.91 -2.81
N GLU A 20 23.85 -4.86 -2.13
CA GLU A 20 25.12 -4.33 -2.67
C GLU A 20 25.61 -5.05 -3.94
N ASN A 21 25.16 -6.29 -4.16
CA ASN A 21 25.48 -7.07 -5.36
C ASN A 21 24.44 -6.85 -6.47
N GLY A 22 23.47 -5.96 -6.26
CA GLY A 22 22.38 -5.65 -7.15
C GLY A 22 22.39 -4.19 -7.60
N ILE A 23 21.20 -3.60 -7.75
CA ILE A 23 21.02 -2.19 -8.14
C ILE A 23 20.68 -1.26 -6.97
N GLU A 24 20.81 -1.75 -5.74
CA GLU A 24 20.71 -0.99 -4.49
C GLU A 24 19.49 -0.07 -4.36
N PHE A 25 18.32 -0.54 -4.75
CA PHE A 25 17.08 0.18 -4.48
C PHE A 25 16.96 0.45 -2.98
N SER A 26 16.70 1.70 -2.64
CA SER A 26 16.54 2.19 -1.27
C SER A 26 15.15 2.78 -1.03
N PHE A 27 14.23 2.56 -1.97
CA PHE A 27 12.87 3.07 -1.92
C PHE A 27 11.87 2.00 -2.34
N GLY A 28 10.76 1.88 -1.60
CA GLY A 28 9.66 0.98 -1.90
C GLY A 28 8.30 1.66 -1.73
N ARG A 29 7.30 1.16 -2.45
CA ARG A 29 5.90 1.59 -2.32
C ARG A 29 5.05 0.41 -1.90
N VAL A 30 4.23 0.59 -0.88
CA VAL A 30 3.32 -0.43 -0.34
C VAL A 30 1.89 0.08 -0.47
N PRO A 31 1.02 -0.60 -1.23
CA PRO A 31 -0.39 -0.29 -1.24
C PRO A 31 -1.01 -0.42 0.16
N ILE A 32 -1.88 0.52 0.51
CA ILE A 32 -2.73 0.46 1.68
C ILE A 32 -4.09 0.01 1.18
N SER A 33 -4.66 -1.02 1.81
CA SER A 33 -5.83 -1.75 1.31
C SER A 33 -5.50 -2.57 0.04
N GLY A 34 -6.53 -3.10 -0.63
CA GLY A 34 -6.38 -3.85 -1.86
C GLY A 34 -6.14 -2.92 -3.05
N ALA A 35 -5.12 -3.22 -3.83
CA ALA A 35 -4.87 -2.61 -5.13
C ALA A 35 -5.44 -3.49 -6.27
N ASP A 36 -5.38 -2.98 -7.49
CA ASP A 36 -5.66 -3.71 -8.73
C ASP A 36 -4.84 -5.00 -8.89
N TYR A 37 -3.59 -5.02 -8.39
CA TYR A 37 -2.73 -6.21 -8.37
C TYR A 37 -2.88 -7.08 -7.11
N SER A 38 -3.91 -6.86 -6.27
CA SER A 38 -4.14 -7.67 -5.08
C SER A 38 -5.09 -8.85 -5.36
N LEU A 39 -4.74 -10.05 -4.86
CA LEU A 39 -5.62 -11.23 -4.95
C LEU A 39 -6.86 -11.13 -4.04
N ARG A 40 -6.84 -10.22 -3.06
CA ARG A 40 -7.92 -9.95 -2.09
C ARG A 40 -7.88 -8.46 -1.70
N PRO A 41 -9.00 -7.89 -1.21
CA PRO A 41 -9.07 -6.49 -0.78
C PRO A 41 -8.12 -6.08 0.37
N TYR A 42 -7.43 -7.02 1.00
CA TYR A 42 -6.44 -6.74 2.03
C TYR A 42 -5.55 -7.96 2.27
N THR A 43 -4.23 -7.78 2.34
CA THR A 43 -3.30 -8.82 2.81
C THR A 43 -2.11 -8.20 3.56
N TYR A 44 -1.42 -9.00 4.37
CA TYR A 44 -0.11 -8.67 4.96
C TYR A 44 1.02 -9.46 4.28
N ASP A 45 0.78 -9.97 3.08
CA ASP A 45 1.68 -10.92 2.41
C ASP A 45 3.04 -10.31 2.05
N ASP A 46 3.13 -8.97 2.09
CA ASP A 46 4.34 -8.22 1.78
C ASP A 46 5.35 -8.20 2.93
N ILE A 47 4.91 -8.44 4.19
CA ILE A 47 5.76 -8.30 5.38
C ILE A 47 7.06 -9.13 5.29
N PRO A 48 7.03 -10.43 4.95
CA PRO A 48 8.26 -11.22 4.88
C PRO A 48 9.27 -10.66 3.87
N TYR A 49 8.79 -10.22 2.71
CA TYR A 49 9.64 -9.71 1.62
C TYR A 49 10.18 -8.32 1.90
N ILE A 50 9.40 -7.45 2.53
CA ILE A 50 9.88 -6.14 3.00
C ILE A 50 10.98 -6.32 4.02
N LYS A 51 10.83 -7.24 4.99
CA LYS A 51 11.88 -7.52 5.99
C LYS A 51 13.15 -8.07 5.36
N GLN A 52 13.03 -8.94 4.35
CA GLN A 52 14.18 -9.44 3.61
C GLN A 52 14.88 -8.33 2.82
N ALA A 53 14.11 -7.44 2.16
CA ALA A 53 14.67 -6.27 1.49
C ALA A 53 15.39 -5.35 2.49
N GLN A 54 14.80 -5.08 3.66
CA GLN A 54 15.43 -4.30 4.73
C GLN A 54 16.73 -4.93 5.24
N SER A 55 16.85 -6.27 5.27
CA SER A 55 18.05 -6.94 5.79
C SER A 55 19.23 -6.95 4.81
N VAL A 56 18.95 -6.87 3.49
CA VAL A 56 20.00 -6.89 2.46
C VAL A 56 20.33 -5.51 1.92
N CYS A 57 19.47 -4.51 2.16
CA CYS A 57 19.70 -3.15 1.68
C CYS A 57 20.90 -2.53 2.42
N PRO A 58 21.95 -2.08 1.71
CA PRO A 58 23.09 -1.42 2.33
C PRO A 58 22.74 0.00 2.85
N HIS A 59 21.60 0.53 2.41
CA HIS A 59 21.07 1.84 2.79
C HIS A 59 19.82 1.69 3.68
N THR A 60 19.32 2.81 4.22
CA THR A 60 17.99 2.81 4.86
C THR A 60 16.90 2.70 3.79
N LEU A 61 16.20 1.56 3.75
CA LEU A 61 15.03 1.36 2.89
C LEU A 61 13.87 2.28 3.34
N LYS A 62 13.53 3.26 2.49
CA LYS A 62 12.38 4.16 2.70
C LYS A 62 11.13 3.58 2.06
N LEU A 63 10.03 3.58 2.79
CA LEU A 63 8.73 3.09 2.29
C LEU A 63 7.71 4.23 2.22
N ILE A 64 6.98 4.31 1.10
CA ILE A 64 5.74 5.09 0.99
C ILE A 64 4.54 4.16 1.04
N GLY A 65 3.55 4.50 1.87
CA GLY A 65 2.22 3.89 1.80
C GLY A 65 1.28 4.71 0.91
N SER A 66 0.50 4.05 0.06
CA SER A 66 -0.50 4.71 -0.78
C SER A 66 -1.84 3.97 -0.72
N ASN A 67 -2.89 4.66 -0.33
CA ASN A 67 -4.25 4.10 -0.38
C ASN A 67 -4.70 3.93 -1.83
N TRP A 68 -5.17 2.73 -2.19
CA TRP A 68 -5.81 2.50 -3.48
C TRP A 68 -7.32 2.68 -3.40
N SER A 69 -7.93 2.10 -2.36
CA SER A 69 -9.37 2.21 -2.15
C SER A 69 -9.76 1.80 -0.74
N PRO A 70 -10.60 2.61 -0.07
CA PRO A 70 -11.14 2.23 1.23
C PRO A 70 -12.14 1.07 1.11
N PRO A 71 -12.50 0.41 2.23
CA PRO A 71 -13.58 -0.57 2.25
C PRO A 71 -14.86 -0.06 1.57
N VAL A 72 -15.52 -0.93 0.79
CA VAL A 72 -16.68 -0.56 -0.05
C VAL A 72 -17.80 0.15 0.71
N TRP A 73 -18.04 -0.21 1.97
CA TRP A 73 -19.08 0.40 2.81
C TRP A 73 -18.81 1.88 3.17
N MET A 74 -17.59 2.37 2.96
CA MET A 74 -17.21 3.78 3.14
C MET A 74 -17.46 4.63 1.88
N LYS A 75 -17.62 4.00 0.72
CA LYS A 75 -17.79 4.66 -0.59
C LYS A 75 -19.26 4.96 -0.87
N ARG A 76 -19.57 6.03 -1.59
CA ARG A 76 -20.96 6.35 -2.01
C ARG A 76 -21.54 5.26 -2.90
N ILE A 77 -20.70 4.68 -3.77
CA ILE A 77 -20.99 3.49 -4.56
C ILE A 77 -20.28 2.33 -3.86
N GLU A 78 -21.06 1.42 -3.26
CA GLU A 78 -20.55 0.29 -2.45
C GLU A 78 -20.00 -0.86 -3.31
N GLU A 79 -19.22 -0.53 -4.34
CA GLU A 79 -18.58 -1.48 -5.23
C GLU A 79 -17.06 -1.37 -5.13
N PHE A 80 -16.40 -2.51 -5.26
CA PHE A 80 -14.94 -2.58 -5.23
C PHE A 80 -14.36 -1.83 -6.45
N VAL A 81 -14.85 -2.15 -7.64
CA VAL A 81 -14.43 -1.50 -8.89
C VAL A 81 -15.42 -0.39 -9.24
N ALA A 82 -15.20 0.80 -8.70
CA ALA A 82 -16.02 1.97 -9.01
C ALA A 82 -15.27 3.26 -8.67
N PHE A 83 -15.33 4.24 -9.58
CA PHE A 83 -14.90 5.61 -9.32
C PHE A 83 -15.92 6.27 -8.38
N SER A 84 -15.59 6.34 -7.10
CA SER A 84 -16.52 6.78 -6.06
C SER A 84 -15.86 7.70 -5.05
N GLU A 85 -16.66 8.52 -4.39
CA GLU A 85 -16.23 9.39 -3.29
C GLU A 85 -16.57 8.75 -1.95
N LEU A 86 -16.01 9.28 -0.86
CA LEU A 86 -16.42 8.89 0.48
C LEU A 86 -17.87 9.32 0.75
N LYS A 87 -18.58 8.53 1.55
CA LYS A 87 -19.88 8.93 2.10
C LYS A 87 -19.74 10.15 3.00
N GLY A 88 -20.80 10.95 3.08
CA GLY A 88 -20.85 12.16 3.89
C GLY A 88 -20.08 13.33 3.28
N GLU A 89 -19.72 14.27 4.14
CA GLU A 89 -19.04 15.52 3.81
C GLU A 89 -17.54 15.46 4.10
N VAL A 90 -16.78 16.33 3.43
CA VAL A 90 -15.34 16.54 3.69
C VAL A 90 -15.12 16.86 5.17
N GLY A 91 -14.19 16.15 5.81
CA GLY A 91 -13.92 16.28 7.25
C GLY A 91 -14.97 15.61 8.16
N GLY A 92 -15.99 14.99 7.59
CA GLY A 92 -17.01 14.24 8.34
C GLY A 92 -16.51 12.89 8.87
N GLN A 93 -17.44 12.10 9.41
CA GLN A 93 -17.12 10.82 10.07
C GLN A 93 -16.33 9.83 9.20
N TYR A 94 -16.62 9.74 7.90
CA TYR A 94 -15.94 8.79 7.01
C TYR A 94 -14.49 9.20 6.71
N TYR A 95 -14.20 10.50 6.68
CA TYR A 95 -12.83 11.01 6.56
C TYR A 95 -12.02 10.69 7.83
N GLN A 96 -12.61 10.88 9.01
CA GLN A 96 -11.96 10.51 10.27
C GLN A 96 -11.73 8.99 10.38
N ILE A 97 -12.67 8.18 9.90
CA ILE A 97 -12.51 6.71 9.83
C ILE A 97 -11.36 6.34 8.89
N LEU A 98 -11.24 6.99 7.72
CA LEU A 98 -10.14 6.75 6.78
C LEU A 98 -8.77 7.13 7.39
N ALA A 99 -8.70 8.28 8.05
CA ALA A 99 -7.49 8.68 8.78
C ALA A 99 -7.11 7.66 9.86
N ASN A 100 -8.09 7.18 10.63
CA ASN A 100 -7.88 6.13 11.64
C ASN A 100 -7.43 4.81 11.00
N TYR A 101 -7.89 4.50 9.79
CA TYR A 101 -7.47 3.33 9.04
C TYR A 101 -5.97 3.41 8.68
N TYR A 102 -5.47 4.56 8.22
CA TYR A 102 -4.04 4.76 7.98
C TYR A 102 -3.21 4.59 9.26
N VAL A 103 -3.66 5.13 10.39
CA VAL A 103 -2.98 4.94 11.68
C VAL A 103 -2.92 3.45 12.06
N LYS A 104 -3.99 2.69 11.83
CA LYS A 104 -4.00 1.24 12.09
C LYS A 104 -3.03 0.49 11.17
N PHE A 105 -2.99 0.84 9.89
CA PHE A 105 -2.01 0.29 8.93
C PHE A 105 -0.57 0.52 9.41
N LEU A 106 -0.21 1.77 9.72
CA LEU A 106 1.13 2.12 10.19
C LEU A 106 1.48 1.36 11.48
N LYS A 107 0.57 1.30 12.45
CA LYS A 107 0.79 0.56 13.71
C LYS A 107 0.94 -0.94 13.49
N ALA A 108 0.20 -1.53 12.54
CA ALA A 108 0.31 -2.96 12.23
C ALA A 108 1.68 -3.31 11.63
N TYR A 109 2.19 -2.50 10.70
CA TYR A 109 3.52 -2.66 10.13
C TYR A 109 4.63 -2.36 11.16
N GLN A 110 4.45 -1.34 12.00
CA GLN A 110 5.40 -1.00 13.06
C GLN A 110 5.60 -2.15 14.05
N LYS A 111 4.54 -2.89 14.40
CA LYS A 111 4.64 -4.11 15.23
C LYS A 111 5.54 -5.20 14.62
N ASN A 112 5.76 -5.15 13.32
CA ASN A 112 6.62 -6.08 12.58
C ASN A 112 8.03 -5.51 12.31
N GLY A 113 8.35 -4.34 12.86
CA GLY A 113 9.63 -3.64 12.66
C GLY A 113 9.70 -2.85 11.35
N ILE A 114 8.55 -2.60 10.69
CA ILE A 114 8.50 -1.87 9.42
C ILE A 114 7.94 -0.47 9.67
N THR A 115 8.70 0.54 9.27
CA THR A 115 8.31 1.95 9.37
C THR A 115 8.22 2.60 8.00
N PHE A 116 7.34 3.58 7.87
CA PHE A 116 7.11 4.32 6.62
C PHE A 116 7.76 5.70 6.68
N TRP A 117 8.42 6.07 5.58
CA TRP A 117 8.99 7.41 5.39
C TRP A 117 7.91 8.44 5.03
N GLY A 118 6.89 8.02 4.28
CA GLY A 118 5.82 8.90 3.85
C GLY A 118 4.53 8.17 3.53
N LEU A 119 3.47 8.95 3.32
CA LEU A 119 2.17 8.48 2.88
C LEU A 119 1.65 9.40 1.77
N THR A 120 0.93 8.83 0.81
CA THR A 120 0.02 9.61 -0.04
C THR A 120 -1.39 9.49 0.54
N THR A 121 -2.20 10.53 0.36
CA THR A 121 -3.62 10.49 0.76
C THR A 121 -4.39 9.48 -0.07
N GLU A 122 -4.12 9.42 -1.37
CA GLU A 122 -4.82 8.56 -2.31
C GLU A 122 -3.93 8.24 -3.52
N ASN A 123 -4.18 7.10 -4.17
CA ASN A 123 -3.60 6.75 -5.45
C ASN A 123 -4.48 7.33 -6.56
N GLU A 124 -3.89 8.11 -7.48
CA GLU A 124 -4.57 8.57 -8.70
C GLU A 124 -5.96 9.20 -8.47
N PRO A 125 -6.09 10.18 -7.56
CA PRO A 125 -7.39 10.65 -7.02
C PRO A 125 -8.35 11.27 -8.07
N VAL A 126 -7.82 11.66 -9.23
CA VAL A 126 -8.59 12.30 -10.32
C VAL A 126 -8.78 11.38 -11.53
N GLN A 127 -8.26 10.16 -11.48
CA GLN A 127 -8.20 9.28 -12.64
C GLN A 127 -9.36 8.28 -12.63
N ASP A 128 -10.30 8.47 -13.56
CA ASP A 128 -11.39 7.55 -13.83
C ASP A 128 -10.89 6.42 -14.74
N HIS A 129 -10.19 5.49 -14.12
CA HIS A 129 -10.11 4.14 -14.64
C HIS A 129 -11.27 3.38 -14.02
N HIS A 130 -11.95 2.51 -14.78
CA HIS A 130 -12.91 1.54 -14.25
C HIS A 130 -12.23 0.51 -13.31
N GLY A 131 -11.54 0.99 -12.27
CA GLY A 131 -10.66 0.30 -11.35
C GLY A 131 -11.03 0.61 -9.89
N ASN A 132 -10.22 0.11 -8.97
CA ASN A 132 -10.45 0.24 -7.53
C ASN A 132 -9.79 1.53 -7.00
N ASN A 133 -10.40 2.69 -7.25
CA ASN A 133 -9.89 4.01 -6.85
C ASN A 133 -10.92 4.78 -5.99
N LEU A 134 -10.44 5.67 -5.09
CA LEU A 134 -11.26 6.68 -4.44
C LEU A 134 -11.05 8.05 -5.11
N LYS A 135 -12.14 8.65 -5.58
CA LYS A 135 -12.11 10.00 -6.13
C LYS A 135 -11.90 11.02 -5.01
N MET A 136 -10.90 11.88 -5.19
CA MET A 136 -10.70 13.07 -4.35
C MET A 136 -10.44 14.28 -5.26
N THR A 137 -11.19 15.35 -5.06
CA THR A 137 -10.94 16.64 -5.72
C THR A 137 -9.83 17.40 -4.99
N PRO A 138 -9.18 18.39 -5.62
CA PRO A 138 -8.13 19.19 -4.98
C PRO A 138 -8.58 20.03 -3.77
N GLU A 139 -9.86 20.41 -3.72
CA GLU A 139 -10.49 21.20 -2.64
C GLU A 139 -10.78 20.39 -1.37
#